data_AF-A0A1Y1NMB1-F1
#
_entry.id   AF-A0A1Y1NMB1-F1
#
_cell.length_a   1.000
_cell.length_b   1.000
_cell.length_c   1.000
_cell.angle_alpha   90.00
_cell.angle_beta   90.00
_cell.angle_gamma   90.00
#
_symmetry.space_group_name_H-M   'P 1'
#
loop_
_entity.id
_entity.type
_entity.pdbx_description
1 polymer ?
#
loop_
_entity_poly.entity_id
_entity_poly.type
_entity_poly.pdbx_seq_one_letter_code
_entity_poly.pdbx_strand_id
1 'polypeptide(L)'
;MALLEHPKFNSLEDEMVYWKDLAQQAVQDKDSVQREYEDYVNDSQQLEKEFEITIEQQERTIKELKSMNNILQTKVDNSQLKMEQTNRENSSLRSDIDIFKEEKEVLSKYIRELEQKNDDLERAQRVVAETVGAIEMSLNSALERNAILESEVDEKECLKEKLQRLADETRDLKQELHVREKEKCPDNDRLINGHAVSLNLDSNRLKAQVEPHSPLKRKINSVLHSFVCGKPET
;
A
#
# COMPACT_ATOMS: atom_id res chain seq x y z
N MET A 1 -72.70 -66.88 -57.54
CA MET A 1 -73.78 -66.69 -58.53
C MET A 1 -74.79 -67.78 -58.29
N ALA A 2 -75.88 -67.47 -57.57
CA ALA A 2 -77.01 -68.38 -57.49
C ALA A 2 -77.67 -68.41 -58.89
N LEU A 3 -77.92 -69.61 -59.41
CA LEU A 3 -78.72 -69.82 -60.62
C LEU A 3 -80.09 -69.17 -60.38
N LEU A 4 -80.43 -68.13 -61.14
CA LEU A 4 -81.78 -67.60 -61.18
C LEU A 4 -82.69 -68.69 -61.77
N GLU A 5 -83.42 -69.41 -60.91
CA GLU A 5 -84.51 -70.26 -61.38
C GLU A 5 -85.55 -69.38 -62.07
N HIS A 6 -85.87 -69.71 -63.32
CA HIS A 6 -86.91 -69.02 -64.07
C HIS A 6 -88.28 -69.39 -63.47
N PRO A 7 -89.07 -68.41 -63.00
CA PRO A 7 -90.38 -68.68 -62.44
C PRO A 7 -91.29 -69.29 -63.51
N LYS A 8 -92.11 -70.29 -63.12
CA LYS A 8 -93.11 -70.90 -63.99
C LYS A 8 -94.46 -70.25 -63.74
N PHE A 9 -95.11 -69.78 -64.80
CA PHE A 9 -96.37 -69.03 -64.72
C PHE A 9 -97.56 -69.86 -65.21
N ASN A 10 -98.72 -69.67 -64.59
CA ASN A 10 -99.97 -70.37 -64.94
C ASN A 10 -100.80 -69.59 -65.98
N SER A 11 -100.43 -68.33 -66.25
CA SER A 11 -101.11 -67.38 -67.14
C SER A 11 -100.10 -66.33 -67.62
N LEU A 12 -100.27 -65.80 -68.84
CA LEU A 12 -99.48 -64.68 -69.36
C LEU A 12 -99.65 -63.42 -68.50
N GLU A 13 -100.82 -63.26 -67.87
CA GLU A 13 -101.12 -62.14 -66.96
C GLU A 13 -100.28 -62.23 -65.67
N ASP A 14 -100.13 -63.44 -65.11
CA ASP A 14 -99.32 -63.69 -63.90
C ASP A 14 -97.82 -63.45 -64.17
N GLU A 15 -97.36 -63.78 -65.38
CA GLU A 15 -96.00 -63.49 -65.83
C GLU A 15 -95.76 -61.97 -65.95
N MET A 16 -96.68 -61.23 -66.56
CA MET A 16 -96.58 -59.76 -66.65
C MET A 16 -96.55 -59.10 -65.27
N VAL A 17 -97.43 -59.52 -64.36
CA VAL A 17 -97.51 -58.96 -63.00
C VAL A 17 -96.23 -59.25 -62.24
N TYR A 18 -95.72 -60.48 -62.29
CA TYR A 18 -94.46 -60.84 -61.64
C TYR A 18 -93.27 -60.00 -62.13
N TRP A 19 -93.10 -59.86 -63.45
CA TRP A 19 -91.98 -59.07 -63.99
C TRP A 19 -92.14 -57.57 -63.69
N LYS A 20 -93.37 -57.07 -63.64
CA LYS A 20 -93.66 -55.68 -63.25
C LYS A 20 -93.33 -55.43 -61.78
N ASP A 21 -93.75 -56.32 -60.88
CA ASP A 21 -93.47 -56.20 -59.45
C ASP A 21 -91.97 -56.37 -59.16
N LEU A 22 -91.30 -57.30 -59.84
CA LEU A 22 -89.85 -57.49 -59.74
C LEU A 22 -89.08 -56.27 -60.25
N ALA A 23 -89.50 -55.67 -61.36
CA ALA A 23 -88.91 -54.43 -61.85
C ALA A 23 -89.15 -53.27 -60.87
N GLN A 24 -90.34 -53.17 -60.28
CA GLN A 24 -90.67 -52.16 -59.29
C GLN A 24 -89.84 -52.34 -58.00
N GLN A 25 -89.65 -53.57 -57.54
CA GLN A 25 -88.77 -53.89 -56.40
C GLN A 25 -87.32 -53.54 -56.70
N ALA A 26 -86.80 -53.90 -57.88
CA ALA A 26 -85.44 -53.57 -58.28
C ALA A 26 -85.20 -52.06 -58.35
N VAL A 27 -86.20 -51.28 -58.78
CA VAL A 27 -86.14 -49.80 -58.73
C VAL A 27 -86.12 -49.30 -57.29
N GLN A 28 -86.98 -49.82 -56.41
CA GLN A 28 -86.98 -49.43 -54.99
C GLN A 28 -85.66 -49.76 -54.29
N ASP A 29 -85.11 -50.95 -54.52
CA ASP A 29 -83.83 -51.38 -53.95
C ASP A 29 -82.69 -50.50 -54.46
N LYS A 30 -82.67 -50.20 -55.77
CA LYS A 30 -81.72 -49.26 -56.36
C LYS A 30 -81.84 -47.88 -55.70
N ASP A 31 -83.04 -47.35 -55.55
CA ASP A 31 -83.29 -46.03 -54.95
C ASP A 31 -82.96 -46.01 -53.44
N SER A 32 -83.09 -47.13 -52.75
CA SER A 32 -82.67 -47.29 -51.35
C SER A 32 -81.15 -47.27 -51.23
N VAL A 33 -80.46 -48.12 -52.01
CA VAL A 33 -78.99 -48.18 -52.02
C VAL A 33 -78.39 -46.86 -52.48
N GLN A 34 -79.03 -46.18 -53.44
CA GLN A 34 -78.57 -44.88 -53.90
C GLN A 34 -78.65 -43.82 -52.80
N ARG A 35 -79.75 -43.79 -52.02
CA ARG A 35 -79.85 -42.88 -50.86
C ARG A 35 -78.81 -43.19 -49.78
N GLU A 36 -78.63 -44.46 -49.43
CA GLU A 36 -77.61 -44.86 -48.45
C GLU A 36 -76.19 -44.50 -48.92
N TYR A 37 -75.91 -44.65 -50.21
CA TYR A 37 -74.65 -44.24 -50.80
C TYR A 37 -74.46 -42.71 -50.74
N GLU A 38 -75.49 -41.93 -51.06
CA GLU A 38 -75.46 -40.47 -50.96
C GLU A 38 -75.21 -40.01 -49.52
N ASP A 39 -75.85 -40.63 -48.52
CA ASP A 39 -75.62 -40.37 -47.10
C ASP A 39 -74.18 -40.71 -46.70
N TYR A 40 -73.67 -41.88 -47.10
CA TYR A 40 -72.28 -42.28 -46.84
C TYR A 40 -71.26 -41.31 -47.45
N VAL A 41 -71.48 -40.85 -48.68
CA VAL A 41 -70.61 -39.86 -49.33
C VAL A 41 -70.64 -38.54 -48.58
N ASN A 42 -71.82 -38.08 -48.14
CA ASN A 42 -71.95 -36.85 -47.38
C ASN A 42 -71.23 -36.93 -46.02
N ASP A 43 -71.43 -38.03 -45.28
CA ASP A 43 -70.78 -38.27 -43.99
C ASP A 43 -69.26 -38.34 -44.14
N SER A 44 -68.76 -39.03 -45.17
CA SER A 44 -67.33 -39.10 -45.47
C SER A 44 -66.75 -37.71 -45.76
N GLN A 45 -67.45 -36.87 -46.52
CA GLN A 45 -67.01 -35.50 -46.80
C GLN A 45 -67.04 -34.60 -45.57
N GLN A 46 -68.04 -34.78 -44.69
CA GLN A 46 -68.09 -34.02 -43.45
C GLN A 46 -66.93 -34.39 -42.52
N LEU A 47 -66.65 -35.69 -42.38
CA LEU A 47 -65.53 -36.19 -41.59
C LEU A 47 -64.18 -35.68 -42.11
N GLU A 48 -64.00 -35.66 -43.43
CA GLU A 48 -62.78 -35.12 -44.05
C GLU A 48 -62.58 -33.64 -43.70
N LYS A 49 -63.64 -32.82 -43.77
CA LYS A 49 -63.59 -31.40 -43.36
C LYS A 49 -63.25 -31.23 -41.88
N GLU A 50 -63.80 -32.07 -41.01
CA GLU A 50 -63.49 -32.04 -39.57
C GLU A 50 -62.01 -32.39 -39.32
N PHE A 51 -61.45 -33.35 -40.05
CA PHE A 51 -60.02 -33.67 -40.00
C PHE A 51 -59.15 -32.52 -40.54
N GLU A 52 -59.50 -31.91 -41.68
CA GLU A 52 -58.77 -30.76 -42.21
C GLU A 52 -58.72 -29.60 -41.22
N ILE A 53 -59.86 -29.23 -40.61
CA ILE A 53 -59.92 -28.17 -39.59
C ILE A 53 -59.00 -28.50 -38.41
N THR A 54 -59.03 -29.75 -37.95
CA THR A 54 -58.21 -30.20 -36.81
C THR A 54 -56.72 -30.16 -37.15
N ILE A 55 -56.34 -30.64 -38.33
CA ILE A 55 -54.95 -30.60 -38.82
C ILE A 55 -54.48 -29.15 -38.92
N GLU A 56 -55.26 -28.26 -39.53
CA GLU A 56 -54.92 -26.83 -39.63
C GLU A 56 -54.74 -26.18 -38.26
N GLN A 57 -55.61 -26.48 -37.30
CA GLN A 57 -55.49 -25.97 -35.94
C GLN A 57 -54.22 -26.48 -35.24
N GLN A 58 -53.90 -27.77 -35.39
CA GLN A 58 -52.69 -28.36 -34.84
C GLN A 58 -51.43 -27.76 -35.49
N GLU A 59 -51.42 -27.58 -36.82
CA GLU A 59 -50.31 -26.94 -37.53
C GLU A 59 -50.09 -25.49 -37.09
N ARG A 60 -51.17 -24.71 -36.89
CA ARG A 60 -51.09 -23.36 -36.32
C ARG A 60 -50.45 -23.37 -34.94
N THR A 61 -50.92 -24.26 -34.06
CA THR A 61 -50.39 -24.41 -32.70
C THR A 61 -48.91 -24.79 -32.72
N ILE A 62 -48.50 -25.72 -33.59
CA ILE A 62 -47.09 -26.12 -33.74
C ILE A 62 -46.23 -24.94 -34.20
N LYS A 63 -46.72 -24.14 -35.17
CA LYS A 63 -45.99 -22.95 -35.65
C LYS A 63 -45.81 -21.92 -34.54
N GLU A 64 -46.86 -21.65 -33.76
CA GLU A 64 -46.81 -20.74 -32.62
C GLU A 64 -45.84 -21.21 -31.53
N LEU A 65 -45.93 -22.48 -31.13
CA LEU A 65 -45.03 -23.07 -30.13
C LEU A 65 -43.57 -23.04 -30.59
N LYS A 66 -43.30 -23.31 -31.88
CA LYS A 66 -41.94 -23.19 -32.45
C LYS A 66 -41.43 -21.75 -32.41
N SER A 67 -42.27 -20.78 -32.77
CA SER A 67 -41.91 -19.37 -32.70
C SER A 67 -41.58 -18.95 -31.26
N MET A 68 -42.43 -19.34 -30.30
CA MET A 68 -42.22 -19.04 -28.88
C MET A 68 -40.95 -19.71 -28.35
N ASN A 69 -40.69 -20.96 -28.71
CA ASN A 69 -39.48 -21.68 -28.33
C ASN A 69 -38.22 -20.94 -28.83
N ASN A 70 -38.20 -20.51 -30.09
CA ASN A 70 -37.08 -19.74 -30.65
C ASN A 70 -36.85 -18.42 -29.89
N ILE A 71 -37.92 -17.69 -29.56
CA ILE A 71 -37.84 -16.45 -28.77
C ILE A 71 -37.27 -16.72 -27.38
N LEU A 72 -37.75 -17.79 -26.72
CA LEU A 72 -37.26 -18.18 -25.40
C LEU A 72 -35.78 -18.59 -25.45
N GLN A 73 -35.38 -19.36 -26.46
CA GLN A 73 -33.98 -19.74 -26.66
C GLN A 73 -33.09 -18.50 -26.80
N THR A 74 -33.46 -17.55 -27.65
CA THR A 74 -32.71 -16.29 -27.80
C THR A 74 -32.63 -15.49 -26.49
N LYS A 75 -33.70 -15.49 -25.68
CA LYS A 75 -33.68 -14.84 -24.36
C LYS A 75 -32.74 -15.53 -23.37
N VAL A 76 -32.69 -16.86 -23.39
CA VAL A 76 -31.76 -17.66 -22.57
C VAL A 76 -30.33 -17.34 -22.98
N ASP A 77 -30.02 -17.42 -24.28
CA ASP A 77 -28.67 -17.14 -24.80
C ASP A 77 -28.20 -15.72 -24.43
N ASN A 78 -29.08 -14.73 -24.61
CA ASN A 78 -28.79 -13.34 -24.23
C ASN A 78 -28.57 -13.16 -22.71
N SER A 79 -29.33 -13.87 -21.89
CA SER A 79 -29.19 -13.81 -20.43
C SER A 79 -27.89 -14.47 -19.98
N GLN A 80 -27.52 -15.59 -20.61
CA GLN A 80 -26.27 -16.30 -20.36
C GLN A 80 -25.05 -15.44 -20.72
N LEU A 81 -25.06 -14.77 -21.88
CA LEU A 81 -24.00 -13.85 -22.28
C LEU A 81 -23.82 -12.70 -21.27
N LYS A 82 -24.92 -12.09 -20.81
CA LYS A 82 -24.87 -11.02 -19.78
C LYS A 82 -24.33 -11.52 -18.45
N MET A 83 -24.71 -12.73 -18.04
CA MET A 83 -24.21 -13.35 -16.83
C MET A 83 -22.70 -13.62 -16.93
N GLU A 84 -22.23 -14.16 -18.05
CA GLU A 84 -20.80 -14.38 -18.28
C GLU A 84 -20.00 -13.07 -18.27
N GLN A 85 -20.50 -12.02 -18.92
CA GLN A 85 -19.88 -10.71 -18.88
C GLN A 85 -19.78 -10.17 -17.45
N THR A 86 -20.90 -10.21 -16.70
CA THR A 86 -20.94 -9.77 -15.30
C THR A 86 -19.99 -10.58 -14.42
N ASN A 87 -19.84 -11.88 -14.67
CA ASN A 87 -18.90 -12.73 -13.95
C ASN A 87 -17.44 -12.38 -14.25
N ARG A 88 -17.10 -12.03 -15.50
CA ARG A 88 -15.76 -11.55 -15.85
C ARG A 88 -15.45 -10.22 -15.16
N GLU A 89 -16.39 -9.28 -15.20
CA GLU A 89 -16.27 -7.99 -14.52
C GLU A 89 -16.10 -8.16 -13.01
N ASN A 90 -16.93 -8.99 -12.37
CA ASN A 90 -16.79 -9.33 -10.95
C ASN A 90 -15.44 -9.99 -10.62
N SER A 91 -14.91 -10.83 -11.50
CA SER A 91 -13.61 -11.46 -11.28
C SER A 91 -12.48 -10.44 -11.35
N SER A 92 -12.54 -9.50 -12.30
CA SER A 92 -11.60 -8.38 -12.39
C SER A 92 -11.65 -7.52 -11.13
N LEU A 93 -12.86 -7.10 -10.72
CA LEU A 93 -13.03 -6.27 -9.53
C LEU A 93 -12.54 -6.97 -8.25
N ARG A 94 -12.71 -8.28 -8.14
CA ARG A 94 -12.15 -9.06 -7.02
C ARG A 94 -10.62 -9.03 -7.02
N SER A 95 -10.00 -9.19 -8.18
CA SER A 95 -8.54 -9.07 -8.34
C SER A 95 -8.05 -7.69 -7.91
N ASP A 96 -8.72 -6.62 -8.36
CA ASP A 96 -8.35 -5.24 -8.01
C ASP A 96 -8.48 -4.99 -6.51
N ILE A 97 -9.54 -5.51 -5.88
CA ILE A 97 -9.72 -5.43 -4.42
C ILE A 97 -8.57 -6.09 -3.68
N ASP A 98 -8.09 -7.24 -4.14
CA ASP A 98 -7.00 -7.94 -3.47
C ASP A 98 -5.66 -7.22 -3.66
N ILE A 99 -5.41 -6.62 -4.83
CA ILE A 99 -4.27 -5.72 -5.07
C ILE A 99 -4.33 -4.53 -4.10
N PHE A 100 -5.46 -3.84 -3.98
CA PHE A 100 -5.57 -2.69 -3.08
C PHE A 100 -5.41 -3.06 -1.61
N LYS A 101 -5.81 -4.26 -1.19
CA LYS A 101 -5.53 -4.75 0.18
C LYS A 101 -4.04 -4.94 0.39
N GLU A 102 -3.34 -5.55 -0.55
CA GLU A 102 -1.89 -5.75 -0.47
C GLU A 102 -1.15 -4.40 -0.43
N GLU A 103 -1.49 -3.47 -1.32
CA GLU A 103 -0.92 -2.11 -1.33
C GLU A 103 -1.18 -1.38 0.00
N LYS A 104 -2.40 -1.50 0.55
CA LYS A 104 -2.74 -0.93 1.85
C LYS A 104 -1.86 -1.51 2.97
N GLU A 105 -1.61 -2.82 2.96
CA GLU A 105 -0.73 -3.45 3.95
C GLU A 105 0.71 -2.96 3.83
N VAL A 106 1.22 -2.83 2.61
CA VAL A 106 2.56 -2.29 2.34
C VAL A 106 2.67 -0.85 2.83
N LEU A 107 1.72 0.01 2.47
CA LEU A 107 1.70 1.41 2.92
C LEU A 107 1.57 1.52 4.44
N SER A 108 0.77 0.66 5.07
CA SER A 108 0.63 0.65 6.53
C SER A 108 1.94 0.26 7.23
N LYS A 109 2.69 -0.69 6.68
CA LYS A 109 4.04 -1.03 7.18
C LYS A 109 4.99 0.15 6.99
N TYR A 110 4.98 0.76 5.81
CA TYR A 110 5.84 1.91 5.50
C TYR A 110 5.58 3.11 6.42
N ILE A 111 4.32 3.40 6.74
CA ILE A 111 3.95 4.45 7.71
C ILE A 111 4.59 4.18 9.07
N ARG A 112 4.48 2.95 9.59
CA ARG A 112 5.10 2.58 10.87
C ARG A 112 6.62 2.72 10.86
N GLU A 113 7.27 2.37 9.74
CA GLU A 113 8.72 2.56 9.59
C GLU A 113 9.12 4.04 9.58
N LEU A 114 8.31 4.90 8.95
CA LEU A 114 8.53 6.34 8.97
C LEU A 114 8.32 6.94 10.36
N GLU A 115 7.28 6.50 11.08
CA GLU A 115 7.03 6.89 12.47
C GLU A 115 8.22 6.51 13.36
N GLN A 116 8.72 5.28 13.26
CA GLN A 116 9.89 4.83 14.01
C GLN A 116 11.14 5.68 13.70
N LYS A 117 11.40 5.96 12.42
CA LYS A 117 12.54 6.81 12.03
C LYS A 117 12.39 8.23 12.55
N ASN A 118 11.16 8.75 12.61
CA ASN A 118 10.89 10.07 13.18
C ASN A 118 11.18 10.09 14.69
N ASP A 119 10.70 9.09 15.43
CA ASP A 119 10.99 8.95 16.86
C ASP A 119 12.49 8.86 17.15
N ASP A 120 13.24 8.11 16.33
CA ASP A 120 14.70 8.01 16.43
C ASP A 120 15.39 9.35 16.15
N LEU A 121 14.90 10.11 15.15
CA LEU A 121 15.40 11.45 14.84
C LEU A 121 15.12 12.44 15.97
N GLU A 122 13.91 12.45 16.53
CA GLU A 122 13.57 13.29 17.67
C GLU A 122 14.44 12.97 18.89
N ARG A 123 14.69 11.68 19.15
CA ARG A 123 15.60 11.25 20.22
C ARG A 123 17.01 11.77 19.99
N ALA A 124 17.54 11.63 18.77
CA ALA A 124 18.86 12.14 18.42
C ALA A 124 18.94 13.66 18.60
N GLN A 125 17.90 14.39 18.19
CA GLN A 125 17.81 15.85 18.39
C GLN A 125 17.85 16.22 19.88
N ARG A 126 17.13 15.51 20.75
CA ARG A 126 17.16 15.75 22.21
C ARG A 126 18.56 15.55 22.78
N VAL A 127 19.26 14.49 22.39
CA VAL A 127 20.65 14.21 22.83
C VAL A 127 21.61 15.31 22.36
N VAL A 128 21.47 15.75 21.11
CA VAL A 128 22.28 16.84 20.55
C VAL A 128 22.02 18.14 21.31
N ALA A 129 20.75 18.47 21.56
CA ALA A 129 20.38 19.68 22.32
C ALA A 129 20.97 19.68 23.74
N GLU A 130 20.90 18.53 24.44
CA GLU A 130 21.53 18.37 25.76
C GLU A 130 23.06 18.52 25.71
N THR A 131 23.69 17.92 24.69
CA THR A 131 25.15 18.02 24.48
C THR A 131 25.58 19.45 24.22
N VAL A 132 24.81 20.19 23.40
CA VAL A 132 25.06 21.62 23.14
C VAL A 132 24.95 22.42 24.44
N GLY A 133 23.88 22.22 25.22
CA GLY A 133 23.71 22.89 26.52
C GLY A 133 24.86 22.60 27.49
N ALA A 134 25.36 21.35 27.54
CA ALA A 134 26.51 21.01 28.36
C ALA A 134 27.81 21.70 27.91
N ILE A 135 28.01 21.84 26.59
CA ILE A 135 29.16 22.57 26.03
C ILE A 135 29.06 24.07 26.37
N GLU A 136 27.88 24.67 26.23
CA GLU A 136 27.63 26.08 26.57
C GLU A 136 27.92 26.35 28.05
N MET A 137 27.46 25.48 28.95
CA MET A 137 27.76 25.59 30.39
C MET A 137 29.26 25.48 30.68
N SER A 138 29.94 24.52 30.04
CA SER A 138 31.39 24.34 30.17
C SER A 138 32.16 25.57 29.69
N LEU A 139 31.75 26.13 28.55
CA LEU A 139 32.32 27.34 27.97
C LEU A 139 32.13 28.55 28.90
N ASN A 140 30.92 28.76 29.43
CA ASN A 140 30.64 29.84 30.38
C ASN A 140 31.52 29.72 31.62
N SER A 141 31.65 28.52 32.17
CA SER A 141 32.53 28.28 33.32
C SER A 141 34.01 28.53 33.00
N ALA A 142 34.47 28.25 31.78
CA ALA A 142 35.82 28.57 31.34
C ALA A 142 36.02 30.08 31.18
N LEU A 143 35.03 30.80 30.64
CA LEU A 143 35.05 32.26 30.54
C LEU A 143 35.10 32.93 31.91
N GLU A 144 34.28 32.48 32.86
CA GLU A 144 34.29 32.99 34.24
C GLU A 144 35.67 32.80 34.90
N ARG A 145 36.27 31.62 34.76
CA ARG A 145 37.62 31.37 35.28
C ARG A 145 38.66 32.26 34.62
N ASN A 146 38.59 32.48 33.30
CA ASN A 146 39.50 33.36 32.59
C ASN A 146 39.37 34.80 33.07
N ALA A 147 38.15 35.30 33.27
CA ALA A 147 37.92 36.66 33.79
C ALA A 147 38.53 36.85 35.20
N ILE A 148 38.44 35.84 36.07
CA ILE A 148 39.09 35.86 37.39
C ILE A 148 40.61 35.89 37.23
N LEU A 149 41.18 35.04 36.38
CA LEU A 149 42.62 34.99 36.14
C LEU A 149 43.15 36.30 35.52
N GLU A 150 42.39 36.93 34.63
CA GLU A 150 42.72 38.27 34.09
C GLU A 150 42.80 39.30 35.23
N SER A 151 41.81 39.34 36.13
CA SER A 151 41.84 40.22 37.32
C SER A 151 43.03 39.93 38.25
N GLU A 152 43.37 38.66 38.48
CA GLU A 152 44.54 38.28 39.29
C GLU A 152 45.86 38.73 38.65
N VAL A 153 45.95 38.68 37.32
CA VAL A 153 47.10 39.19 36.56
C VAL A 153 47.19 40.72 36.70
N ASP A 154 46.07 41.43 36.55
CA ASP A 154 46.01 42.89 36.71
C ASP A 154 46.43 43.33 38.13
N GLU A 155 45.93 42.64 39.17
CA GLU A 155 46.32 42.90 40.56
C GLU A 155 47.82 42.69 40.78
N LYS A 156 48.39 41.62 40.21
CA LYS A 156 49.82 41.34 40.26
C LYS A 156 50.64 42.43 39.58
N GLU A 157 50.17 42.97 38.45
CA GLU A 157 50.83 44.10 37.76
C GLU A 157 50.76 45.37 38.60
N CYS A 158 49.61 45.69 39.19
CA CYS A 158 49.47 46.82 40.11
C CYS A 158 50.41 46.72 41.32
N LEU A 159 50.54 45.52 41.91
CA LEU A 159 51.48 45.28 43.02
C LEU A 159 52.93 45.43 42.60
N LYS A 160 53.31 44.97 41.38
CA LYS A 160 54.66 45.19 40.84
C LYS A 160 54.96 46.67 40.69
N GLU A 161 54.03 47.47 40.18
CA GLU A 161 54.21 48.93 40.08
C GLU A 161 54.42 49.56 41.45
N LYS A 162 53.61 49.20 42.45
CA LYS A 162 53.76 49.69 43.83
C LYS A 162 55.11 49.30 44.42
N LEU A 163 55.54 48.05 44.22
CA LEU A 163 56.84 47.58 44.68
C LEU A 163 57.99 48.33 43.99
N GLN A 164 57.87 48.60 42.69
CA GLN A 164 58.85 49.40 41.96
C GLN A 164 58.97 50.81 42.53
N ARG A 165 57.83 51.49 42.78
CA ARG A 165 57.82 52.83 43.41
C ARG A 165 58.47 52.82 44.79
N LEU A 166 58.11 51.88 45.66
CA LEU A 166 58.73 51.73 46.98
C LEU A 166 60.22 51.44 46.90
N ALA A 167 60.67 50.65 45.91
CA ALA A 167 62.08 50.37 45.68
C ALA A 167 62.84 51.61 45.21
N ASP A 168 62.22 52.44 44.38
CA ASP A 168 62.76 53.74 43.95
C ASP A 168 62.82 54.72 45.14
N GLU A 169 61.76 54.87 45.92
CA GLU A 169 61.75 55.68 47.16
C GLU A 169 62.81 55.22 48.16
N THR A 170 62.97 53.90 48.34
CA THR A 170 64.03 53.33 49.20
C THR A 170 65.42 53.66 48.66
N ARG A 171 65.59 53.68 47.33
CA ARG A 171 66.85 54.06 46.69
C ARG A 171 67.13 55.54 46.90
N ASP A 172 66.13 56.41 46.72
CA ASP A 172 66.24 57.85 46.90
C ASP A 172 66.57 58.20 48.35
N LEU A 173 65.86 57.62 49.33
CA LEU A 173 66.17 57.81 50.76
C LEU A 173 67.58 57.32 51.13
N LYS A 174 68.05 56.21 50.55
CA LYS A 174 69.43 55.75 50.74
C LYS A 174 70.44 56.74 50.15
N GLN A 175 70.14 57.33 48.98
CA GLN A 175 70.98 58.37 48.38
C GLN A 175 70.99 59.64 49.24
N GLU A 176 69.83 60.08 49.76
CA GLU A 176 69.74 61.22 50.68
C GLU A 176 70.56 60.99 51.96
N LEU A 177 70.47 59.80 52.55
CA LEU A 177 71.30 59.43 53.71
C LEU A 177 72.80 59.46 53.37
N HIS A 178 73.20 58.91 52.21
CA HIS A 178 74.59 58.92 51.77
C HIS A 178 75.13 60.34 51.50
N VAL A 179 74.30 61.22 50.95
CA VAL A 179 74.64 62.65 50.78
C VAL A 179 74.80 63.31 52.14
N ARG A 180 73.87 63.08 53.09
CA ARG A 180 74.00 63.61 54.46
C ARG A 180 75.23 63.06 55.22
N GLU A 181 75.65 61.84 54.95
CA GLU A 181 76.90 61.29 55.47
C GLU A 181 78.12 62.00 54.87
N LYS A 182 78.10 62.29 53.56
CA LYS A 182 79.16 63.05 52.88
C LYS A 182 79.20 64.52 53.28
N GLU A 183 78.07 65.18 53.48
CA GLU A 183 78.00 66.57 53.96
C GLU A 183 78.55 66.74 55.39
N LYS A 184 78.65 65.65 56.17
CA LYS A 184 79.29 65.64 57.50
C LYS A 184 80.82 65.46 57.46
N CYS A 185 81.45 65.34 56.29
CA CYS A 185 82.90 65.15 56.18
C CYS A 185 83.48 65.99 55.02
N PRO A 186 84.43 66.93 55.26
CA PRO A 186 85.12 67.61 54.17
C PRO A 186 86.16 66.69 53.50
N ASP A 187 86.42 66.98 52.22
CA ASP A 187 87.36 66.37 51.27
C ASP A 187 88.53 65.57 51.84
N ASN A 188 88.70 64.32 51.36
CA ASN A 188 89.92 63.99 50.62
C ASN A 188 89.83 62.69 49.79
N ASP A 189 90.33 62.84 48.57
CA ASP A 189 90.91 61.87 47.66
C ASP A 189 90.07 60.93 46.77
N ARG A 190 90.57 60.91 45.54
CA ARG A 190 90.01 60.51 44.27
C ARG A 190 90.92 59.40 43.71
N LEU A 191 90.34 58.47 42.93
CA LEU A 191 90.99 57.55 41.95
C LEU A 191 91.63 56.28 42.58
N ILE A 192 91.60 55.05 42.00
CA ILE A 192 91.35 54.56 40.63
C ILE A 192 91.18 53.01 40.64
N ASN A 193 90.36 52.48 39.70
CA ASN A 193 90.29 51.13 39.06
C ASN A 193 90.28 49.83 39.90
N GLY A 194 89.61 48.72 39.54
CA GLY A 194 88.87 48.31 38.35
C GLY A 194 88.89 46.77 38.20
N HIS A 195 87.76 46.16 37.78
CA HIS A 195 87.53 44.77 37.31
C HIS A 195 87.66 43.59 38.32
N ALA A 196 86.85 42.51 38.33
CA ALA A 196 85.91 41.93 37.36
C ALA A 196 84.79 41.08 38.02
N VAL A 197 83.60 41.12 37.39
CA VAL A 197 82.62 40.05 37.10
C VAL A 197 82.57 38.76 37.96
N SER A 198 81.42 38.51 38.59
CA SER A 198 80.67 37.25 38.42
C SER A 198 79.20 37.41 38.79
N LEU A 199 78.35 37.20 37.78
CA LEU A 199 76.90 37.07 37.87
C LEU A 199 76.57 35.76 38.58
N ASN A 200 75.80 35.81 39.68
CA ASN A 200 75.06 34.66 40.19
C ASN A 200 73.57 35.04 40.19
N LEU A 201 72.94 34.88 39.02
CA LEU A 201 71.51 34.64 38.92
C LEU A 201 71.35 33.14 38.68
N ASP A 202 70.84 32.42 39.68
CA ASP A 202 70.12 31.18 39.41
C ASP A 202 68.69 31.33 39.92
N SER A 203 67.83 31.62 38.95
CA SER A 203 66.38 31.49 39.06
C SER A 203 66.02 30.03 39.25
N ASN A 204 65.39 29.71 40.38
CA ASN A 204 64.60 28.49 40.52
C ASN A 204 63.47 28.51 39.48
N ARG A 205 63.65 27.73 38.40
CA ARG A 205 62.61 27.44 37.39
C ARG A 205 62.19 25.99 37.54
N LEU A 206 61.13 25.74 38.31
CA LEU A 206 60.38 24.49 38.27
C LEU A 206 59.78 24.35 36.85
N LYS A 207 60.29 23.41 36.07
CA LYS A 207 59.62 22.95 34.84
C LYS A 207 58.67 21.82 35.20
N ALA A 208 57.41 22.04 34.89
CA ALA A 208 56.34 21.06 34.88
C ALA A 208 56.73 19.81 34.08
N GLN A 209 56.44 18.65 34.66
CA GLN A 209 56.40 17.38 33.95
C GLN A 209 55.20 17.39 33.01
N VAL A 210 55.46 17.31 31.70
CA VAL A 210 54.47 16.93 30.70
C VAL A 210 54.61 15.43 30.52
N GLU A 211 53.71 14.67 31.14
CA GLU A 211 53.49 13.25 30.83
C GLU A 211 52.63 13.17 29.56
N PRO A 212 53.05 12.42 28.51
CA PRO A 212 52.18 12.06 27.41
C PRO A 212 51.48 10.74 27.75
N HIS A 213 50.30 10.79 28.39
CA HIS A 213 49.45 9.61 28.47
C HIS A 213 48.65 9.42 27.17
N SER A 214 48.90 8.26 26.58
CA SER A 214 48.34 7.74 25.34
C SER A 214 46.83 7.48 25.47
N PRO A 215 46.05 7.51 24.37
CA PRO A 215 44.63 7.19 24.41
C PRO A 215 44.41 5.68 24.58
N LEU A 216 43.70 5.31 25.65
CA LEU A 216 43.11 3.98 25.82
C LEU A 216 42.13 3.69 24.67
N LYS A 217 42.48 2.74 23.80
CA LYS A 217 41.53 2.09 22.87
C LYS A 217 40.44 1.39 23.69
N ARG A 218 39.25 1.98 23.75
CA ARG A 218 38.03 1.23 24.11
C ARG A 218 37.69 0.34 22.92
N LYS A 219 37.81 -0.98 23.10
CA LYS A 219 37.12 -1.95 22.25
C LYS A 219 35.62 -1.71 22.40
N ILE A 220 35.00 -1.19 21.36
CA ILE A 220 33.55 -1.25 21.20
C ILE A 220 33.24 -2.72 20.86
N ASN A 221 32.70 -3.44 21.84
CA ASN A 221 32.01 -4.69 21.57
C ASN A 221 30.70 -4.34 20.86
N SER A 222 30.67 -4.52 19.54
CA SER A 222 29.43 -4.60 18.79
C SER A 222 28.79 -5.96 19.06
N VAL A 223 27.84 -6.01 19.99
CA VAL A 223 26.87 -7.12 20.04
C VAL A 223 25.85 -6.86 18.93
N LEU A 224 26.18 -7.34 17.72
CA LEU A 224 25.19 -7.60 16.68
C LEU A 224 24.52 -8.92 17.05
N HIS A 225 23.26 -8.86 17.46
CA HIS A 225 22.43 -10.03 17.69
C HIS A 225 21.20 -9.97 16.79
N SER A 226 21.34 -10.49 15.57
CA SER A 226 20.26 -10.94 14.66
C SER A 226 20.90 -11.07 13.26
N PHE A 227 20.72 -12.11 12.46
CA PHE A 227 19.76 -13.20 12.47
C PHE A 227 20.33 -14.29 11.54
N VAL A 228 19.99 -15.53 11.85
CA VAL A 228 20.27 -16.73 11.08
C VAL A 228 19.65 -16.59 9.67
N CYS A 229 20.47 -16.58 8.63
CA CYS A 229 20.01 -16.91 7.28
C CYS A 229 20.02 -18.43 7.14
N GLY A 230 18.83 -19.00 7.15
CA GLY A 230 18.59 -20.41 6.94
C GLY A 230 17.78 -20.65 5.67
N LYS A 231 18.43 -21.38 4.75
CA LYS A 231 17.89 -22.29 3.72
C LYS A 231 17.49 -21.67 2.35
N PRO A 232 17.18 -22.52 1.35
CA PRO A 232 18.17 -23.08 0.42
C PRO A 232 17.78 -22.81 -1.05
N GLU A 233 18.69 -23.03 -1.98
CA GLU A 233 18.36 -23.05 -3.41
C GLU A 233 17.59 -24.33 -3.76
N THR A 234 16.42 -24.15 -4.34
CA THR A 234 15.74 -25.06 -5.28
C THR A 234 15.54 -24.33 -6.58
#